data_AF-A0A0F8DFH9-F1
#
_entry.id   AF-A0A0F8DFH9-F1
#
_cell.length_a   1.000
_cell.length_b   1.000
_cell.length_c   1.000
_cell.angle_alpha   90.00
_cell.angle_beta   90.00
_cell.angle_gamma   90.00
#
_symmetry.space_group_name_H-M   'P 1'
#
loop_
_entity.id
_entity.type
_entity.pdbx_description
1 polymer ?
#
loop_
_entity_poly.entity_id
_entity_poly.type
_entity_poly.pdbx_seq_one_letter_code
_entity_poly.pdbx_strand_id
1 'polypeptide(L)' 'METESKSRFIAELPVETQKILKNIDFSIKRNDIIEQARKSGAIPDILQELGMLPDKKYNSTEDVAEELHRIYMGVPA' A
#
# COMPACT_ATOMS: atom_id res chain seq x y z
N MET A 1 -13.85 0.38 17.18
CA MET A 1 -14.73 0.83 16.08
C MET A 1 -13.95 1.46 14.91
N GLU A 2 -12.63 1.68 14.99
CA GLU A 2 -11.84 2.25 13.89
C GLU A 2 -11.16 1.22 12.96
N THR A 3 -10.86 0.01 13.46
CA THR A 3 -10.10 -1.01 12.71
C THR A 3 -10.91 -1.66 11.57
N GLU A 4 -12.22 -1.85 11.77
CA GLU A 4 -13.12 -2.46 10.79
C GLU A 4 -13.21 -1.63 9.49
N SER A 5 -13.07 -0.30 9.60
CA SER A 5 -13.13 0.63 8.47
C SER A 5 -11.85 0.71 7.64
N LYS A 6 -10.69 0.24 8.16
CA LYS A 6 -9.44 0.22 7.38
C LYS A 6 -9.18 -1.11 6.69
N SER A 7 -9.66 -2.21 7.26
CA SER A 7 -9.53 -3.55 6.65
C SER A 7 -10.29 -3.68 5.33
N ARG A 8 -11.40 -2.94 5.13
CA ARG A 8 -12.09 -2.89 3.83
C ARG A 8 -11.22 -2.34 2.70
N PHE A 9 -10.34 -1.39 2.98
CA PHE A 9 -9.45 -0.82 1.96
C PHE A 9 -8.46 -1.87 1.45
N ILE A 10 -8.02 -2.78 2.32
CA ILE A 10 -7.15 -3.91 1.94
C ILE A 10 -7.87 -4.81 0.93
N ALA A 11 -9.16 -5.08 1.15
CA ALA A 11 -9.96 -5.92 0.26
C ALA A 11 -10.20 -5.29 -1.12
N GLU A 12 -10.16 -3.96 -1.22
CA GLU A 12 -10.29 -3.22 -2.48
C GLU A 12 -8.99 -3.17 -3.29
N LEU A 13 -7.84 -3.50 -2.69
CA LEU A 13 -6.56 -3.50 -3.40
C LEU A 13 -6.47 -4.64 -4.42
N PRO A 14 -5.69 -4.48 -5.49
CA PRO A 14 -5.32 -5.58 -6.37
C PRO A 14 -4.75 -6.77 -5.57
N VAL A 15 -5.09 -8.00 -5.97
CA VAL A 15 -4.66 -9.23 -5.28
C VAL A 15 -3.13 -9.31 -5.15
N GLU A 16 -2.40 -8.86 -6.16
CA GLU A 16 -0.93 -8.78 -6.17
C GLU A 16 -0.43 -7.80 -5.09
N THR A 17 -1.02 -6.61 -4.99
CA THR A 17 -0.70 -5.62 -3.95
C THR A 17 -0.96 -6.19 -2.56
N GLN A 18 -2.10 -6.86 -2.35
CA GLN A 18 -2.40 -7.53 -1.08
C GLN A 18 -1.32 -8.57 -0.71
N LYS A 19 -0.85 -9.38 -1.67
CA LYS A 19 0.21 -10.36 -1.44
C LYS A 19 1.54 -9.70 -1.08
N ILE A 20 1.91 -8.63 -1.77
CA ILE A 20 3.15 -7.88 -1.51
C ILE A 20 3.11 -7.35 -0.07
N LEU A 21 2.04 -6.63 0.29
CA LEU A 21 1.90 -6.02 1.62
C LEU A 21 1.86 -7.06 2.74
N LYS A 22 1.26 -8.24 2.49
CA LYS A 22 1.23 -9.34 3.48
C LYS A 22 2.61 -9.92 3.78
N ASN A 23 3.57 -9.78 2.86
CA ASN A 23 4.95 -10.26 3.02
C ASN A 23 5.93 -9.14 3.43
N ILE A 24 5.42 -8.00 3.89
CA ILE A 24 6.22 -6.87 4.37
C ILE A 24 6.20 -6.84 5.89
N ASP A 25 7.38 -6.73 6.48
CA ASP A 25 7.55 -6.32 7.87
C ASP A 25 7.33 -4.80 7.96
N PHE A 26 6.21 -4.41 8.56
CA PHE A 26 5.85 -3.00 8.73
C PHE A 26 6.71 -2.30 9.79
N SER A 27 6.66 -0.96 9.84
CA SER A 27 7.73 -0.05 10.26
C SER A 27 8.75 0.27 9.15
N ILE A 28 8.27 0.38 7.92
CA ILE A 28 9.05 0.54 6.69
C ILE A 28 8.71 1.87 5.98
N LYS A 29 9.63 2.45 5.20
CA LYS A 29 9.34 3.66 4.40
C LYS A 29 8.75 3.29 3.04
N ARG A 30 8.06 4.24 2.40
CA ARG A 30 7.54 4.09 1.03
C ARG A 30 8.56 3.48 0.06
N ASN A 31 9.78 4.02 0.02
CA ASN A 31 10.79 3.59 -0.95
C ASN A 31 11.15 2.11 -0.75
N ASP A 32 11.28 1.66 0.50
CA ASP A 32 11.56 0.27 0.81
C ASP A 32 10.37 -0.66 0.45
N ILE A 33 9.12 -0.19 0.57
CA ILE A 33 7.92 -0.91 0.09
C ILE A 33 8.01 -1.11 -1.43
N ILE A 34 8.36 -0.06 -2.19
CA ILE A 34 8.52 -0.13 -3.65
C ILE A 34 9.65 -1.09 -4.03
N GLU A 35 10.76 -1.07 -3.30
CA GLU A 35 11.86 -2.01 -3.52
C GLU A 35 11.44 -3.45 -3.28
N GLN A 36 10.67 -3.71 -2.22
CA GLN A 36 10.17 -5.06 -1.93
C GLN A 36 9.18 -5.51 -3.00
N ALA A 37 8.23 -4.65 -3.40
CA ALA A 37 7.30 -4.93 -4.49
C ALA A 37 8.04 -5.28 -5.79
N ARG A 38 9.09 -4.51 -6.13
CA ARG A 38 9.93 -4.76 -7.30
C ARG A 38 10.65 -6.10 -7.21
N LYS A 39 11.19 -6.45 -6.04
CA LYS A 39 11.85 -7.76 -5.79
C LYS A 39 10.86 -8.93 -5.89
N SER A 40 9.61 -8.72 -5.51
CA SER A 40 8.53 -9.70 -5.65
C SER A 40 7.99 -9.83 -7.09
N GLY A 41 8.50 -9.05 -8.05
CA GLY A 41 8.05 -9.09 -9.44
C GLY A 41 6.75 -8.33 -9.70
N ALA A 42 6.43 -7.32 -8.87
CA ALA A 42 5.26 -6.48 -9.08
C ALA A 42 5.27 -5.83 -10.47
N ILE A 43 4.10 -5.79 -11.09
CA ILE A 43 3.91 -5.14 -12.39
C ILE A 43 4.13 -3.61 -12.29
N PRO A 44 4.46 -2.94 -13.41
CA PRO A 44 4.73 -1.50 -13.42
C PRO A 44 3.59 -0.63 -12.85
N ASP A 45 2.33 -0.99 -13.09
CA ASP A 45 1.16 -0.27 -12.53
C ASP A 45 1.19 -0.25 -11.00
N ILE A 46 1.42 -1.40 -10.35
CA ILE A 46 1.50 -1.48 -8.88
C ILE A 46 2.68 -0.64 -8.37
N LEU A 47 3.81 -0.66 -9.05
CA LEU A 47 4.97 0.16 -8.67
C LEU A 47 4.68 1.66 -8.80
N GLN A 48 3.89 2.05 -9.81
CA GLN A 48 3.45 3.43 -9.99
C GLN A 48 2.51 3.86 -8.85
N GLU A 49 1.51 3.04 -8.52
CA GLU A 49 0.58 3.28 -7.40
C GLU A 49 1.33 3.43 -6.06
N LEU A 50 2.25 2.51 -5.76
CA LEU A 50 3.09 2.58 -4.57
C LEU A 50 4.03 3.81 -4.60
N GLY A 51 4.40 4.29 -5.77
CA GLY A 51 5.17 5.52 -5.97
C GLY A 51 4.40 6.80 -5.64
N MET A 52 3.07 6.77 -5.76
CA MET A 52 2.19 7.90 -5.45
C MET A 52 1.94 8.07 -3.94
N LEU A 53 2.31 7.07 -3.14
CA LEU A 53 2.20 7.13 -1.69
C LEU A 53 3.01 8.30 -1.11
N PRO A 54 2.51 8.95 -0.04
CA PRO A 54 3.29 9.92 0.72
C PRO A 54 4.64 9.38 1.18
N ASP A 55 5.67 10.24 1.20
CA ASP A 55 6.98 9.89 1.77
C ASP A 55 6.90 9.87 3.30
N LYS A 56 6.40 8.76 3.85
CA LYS A 56 6.29 8.53 5.29
C LYS A 56 6.62 7.08 5.66
N LYS A 57 6.68 6.85 6.96
CA LYS A 57 6.81 5.52 7.55
C LYS A 57 5.42 4.90 7.71
N TYR A 58 5.27 3.68 7.23
CA TYR A 58 4.05 2.90 7.31
C TYR A 58 4.20 1.82 8.38
N ASN A 59 3.23 1.76 9.30
CA ASN A 59 3.28 0.86 10.45
C ASN A 59 2.38 -0.36 10.29
N SER A 60 1.51 -0.39 9.27
CA SER A 60 0.68 -1.55 8.97
C SER A 60 0.19 -1.56 7.52
N THR A 61 -0.38 -2.69 7.10
CA THR A 61 -1.04 -2.86 5.80
C THR A 61 -2.18 -1.87 5.62
N GLU A 62 -2.94 -1.64 6.69
CA GLU A 62 -4.08 -0.72 6.73
C GLU A 62 -3.67 0.72 6.40
N ASP A 63 -2.52 1.18 6.90
CA ASP A 63 -2.01 2.52 6.59
C ASP A 63 -1.71 2.66 5.09
N VAL A 64 -1.13 1.64 4.47
CA VAL A 64 -0.83 1.67 3.01
C VAL A 64 -2.13 1.61 2.22
N ALA A 65 -3.05 0.72 2.60
CA ALA A 65 -4.32 0.53 1.91
C ALA A 65 -5.20 1.78 1.98
N GLU A 66 -5.22 2.49 3.12
CA GLU A 66 -5.95 3.74 3.26
C GLU A 66 -5.40 4.83 2.31
N GLU A 67 -4.08 4.98 2.21
CA GLU A 67 -3.47 5.95 1.30
C GLU A 67 -3.74 5.61 -0.17
N LEU A 68 -3.60 4.34 -0.56
CA LEU A 68 -3.93 3.89 -1.92
C LEU A 68 -5.41 4.16 -2.24
N HIS A 69 -6.32 3.89 -1.30
CA HIS A 69 -7.74 4.19 -1.46
C HIS A 69 -7.99 5.70 -1.68
N ARG A 70 -7.32 6.58 -0.92
CA ARG A 70 -7.40 8.03 -1.13
C ARG A 70 -6.91 8.44 -2.53
N ILE A 71 -5.80 7.84 -2.97
CA ILE A 71 -5.23 8.06 -4.30
C ILE A 71 -6.23 7.62 -5.40
N TYR A 72 -6.83 6.44 -5.28
CA TYR A 72 -7.83 5.95 -6.25
C TYR A 72 -9.09 6.80 -6.31
N MET A 73 -9.52 7.37 -5.18
CA MET A 73 -10.64 8.31 -5.14
C MET A 73 -10.30 9.70 -5.68
N GLY A 74 -9.04 9.95 -6.07
CA GLY A 74 -8.59 11.26 -6.53
C GLY A 74 -8.63 12.31 -5.42
N VAL A 75 -8.57 11.89 -4.15
CA VAL A 75 -8.41 12.79 -3.01
C VAL A 75 -6.91 12.97 -2.80
N PRO A 76 -6.32 14.11 -3.24
CA PRO A 76 -4.90 14.34 -3.01
C PRO A 76 -4.61 14.33 -1.50
N ALA A 77 -3.58 13.58 -1.12
CA ALA A 77 -3.05 13.51 0.25
C ALA A 77 -2.30 14.80 0.64
#